data_AF-A0A936NWY3-F1
#
_entry.id   AF-A0A936NWY3-F1
#
_cell.length_a   1.000
_cell.length_b   1.000
_cell.length_c   1.000
_cell.angle_alpha   90.00
_cell.angle_beta   90.00
_cell.angle_gamma   90.00
#
_symmetry.space_group_name_H-M   'P 1'
#
loop_
_entity.id
_entity.type
_entity.pdbx_description
1 polymer ?
#
loop_
_entity_poly.entity_id
_entity_poly.type
_entity_poly.pdbx_seq_one_letter_code
_entity_poly.pdbx_strand_id
1 'polypeptide(L)'
;MRGHEDWWLTGNRDGTSTLRSLSITYDTQIVRDAVLTRRQDGRPVDGFLRLQAADYLIGVLKFTVHDESLEISASGQAFGSVSQSLKVAPGAFSILTQSMMLQGWTVFNYDRQKDDDQLRPFYSFFHPSRDDGSIIAKLVRYRVCLLPDEEMNVPAGTFKATPFVLDQTAFQGVEAKYWVAGGDKILLRCEIGTLDETYELIAWTREL
;
A
#
# COMPACT_ATOMS: atom_id res chain seq x y z
N MET A 1 15.78 8.45 12.83
CA MET A 1 15.17 7.72 11.69
C MET A 1 14.78 6.33 12.17
N ARG A 2 13.49 5.95 12.13
CA ARG A 2 12.99 4.65 12.62
C ARG A 2 13.07 3.53 11.58
N GLY A 3 13.18 3.89 10.31
CA GLY A 3 13.30 2.97 9.20
C GLY A 3 13.55 3.71 7.89
N HIS A 4 13.68 2.96 6.80
CA HIS A 4 13.72 3.49 5.44
C HIS A 4 13.04 2.53 4.47
N GLU A 5 12.75 3.02 3.28
CA GLU A 5 12.21 2.21 2.19
C GLU A 5 12.86 2.62 0.88
N ASP A 6 13.52 1.64 0.24
CA ASP A 6 13.97 1.77 -1.14
C ASP A 6 12.86 1.28 -2.07
N TRP A 7 12.71 1.90 -3.23
CA TRP A 7 11.65 1.56 -4.17
C TRP A 7 12.02 1.77 -5.62
N TRP A 8 11.36 1.02 -6.50
CA TRP A 8 11.52 1.08 -7.95
C TRP A 8 10.15 0.98 -8.61
N LEU A 9 9.90 1.85 -9.59
CA LEU A 9 8.69 1.84 -10.41
C LEU A 9 9.06 1.54 -11.85
N THR A 10 8.48 0.48 -12.39
CA THR A 10 8.64 0.07 -13.79
C THR A 10 7.31 0.17 -14.52
N GLY A 11 7.29 0.94 -15.62
CA GLY A 11 6.19 0.92 -16.58
C GLY A 11 6.40 -0.19 -17.62
N ASN A 12 5.38 -0.99 -17.89
CA ASN A 12 5.45 -2.10 -18.83
C ASN A 12 4.79 -1.73 -20.18
N ARG A 13 5.20 -2.40 -21.26
CA ARG A 13 4.67 -2.14 -22.62
C ARG A 13 3.20 -2.48 -22.79
N ASP A 14 2.67 -3.35 -21.93
CA ASP A 14 1.25 -3.73 -21.91
C ASP A 14 0.37 -2.73 -21.14
N GLY A 15 0.95 -1.61 -20.68
CA GLY A 15 0.25 -0.56 -19.94
C GLY A 15 0.12 -0.83 -18.45
N THR A 16 0.67 -1.94 -17.94
CA THR A 16 0.78 -2.17 -16.49
C THR A 16 1.95 -1.39 -15.90
N SER A 17 1.94 -1.27 -14.58
CA SER A 17 3.04 -0.68 -13.82
C SER A 17 3.30 -1.52 -12.58
N THR A 18 4.56 -1.83 -12.34
CA THR A 18 5.00 -2.64 -11.20
C THR A 18 5.87 -1.79 -10.29
N LEU A 19 5.52 -1.77 -9.01
CA LEU A 19 6.34 -1.14 -7.99
C LEU A 19 6.88 -2.20 -7.05
N ARG A 20 8.19 -2.13 -6.84
CA ARG A 20 8.90 -2.92 -5.84
C ARG A 20 9.38 -1.99 -4.74
N SER A 21 9.27 -2.43 -3.49
CA SER A 21 9.83 -1.73 -2.35
C SER A 21 10.49 -2.67 -1.36
N LEU A 22 11.61 -2.25 -0.79
CA LEU A 22 12.26 -2.90 0.33
C LEU A 22 12.23 -1.96 1.54
N SER A 23 11.35 -2.25 2.50
CA SER A 23 11.18 -1.44 3.71
C SER A 23 11.89 -2.12 4.89
N ILE A 24 12.66 -1.34 5.65
CA ILE A 24 13.36 -1.79 6.86
C ILE A 24 12.94 -0.92 8.03
N THR A 25 12.40 -1.53 9.08
CA THR A 25 12.07 -0.88 10.35
C THR A 25 13.11 -1.31 11.39
N TYR A 26 13.93 -0.37 11.90
CA TYR A 26 15.13 -0.70 12.67
C TYR A 26 14.85 -1.16 14.10
N ASP A 27 13.84 -0.59 14.75
CA ASP A 27 13.50 -0.91 16.14
C ASP A 27 12.94 -2.33 16.29
N THR A 28 12.13 -2.75 15.33
CA THR A 28 11.52 -4.10 15.26
C THR A 28 12.32 -5.08 14.40
N GLN A 29 13.37 -4.60 13.73
CA GLN A 29 14.17 -5.37 12.75
C GLN A 29 13.32 -6.03 11.67
N ILE A 30 12.17 -5.43 11.34
CA ILE A 30 11.28 -5.95 10.31
C ILE A 30 11.79 -5.54 8.94
N VAL A 31 11.89 -6.51 8.04
CA VAL A 31 12.20 -6.30 6.62
C VAL A 31 11.03 -6.77 5.78
N ARG A 32 10.51 -5.89 4.93
CA ARG A 32 9.43 -6.15 3.97
C ARG A 32 9.93 -5.96 2.55
N ASP A 33 9.92 -7.02 1.76
CA ASP A 33 10.08 -6.94 0.29
C ASP A 33 8.70 -7.10 -0.32
N ALA A 34 8.18 -6.04 -0.94
CA ALA A 34 6.85 -5.98 -1.51
C ALA A 34 6.92 -5.62 -2.99
N VAL A 35 6.15 -6.35 -3.79
CA VAL A 35 5.95 -6.10 -5.22
C VAL A 35 4.45 -6.04 -5.47
N LEU A 36 4.01 -5.02 -6.21
CA LEU A 36 2.63 -4.87 -6.64
C LEU A 36 2.60 -4.44 -8.10
N THR A 37 1.82 -5.15 -8.91
CA THR A 37 1.52 -4.76 -10.28
C THR A 37 0.09 -4.25 -10.37
N ARG A 38 -0.12 -3.13 -11.07
CA ARG A 38 -1.45 -2.58 -11.37
C ARG A 38 -1.63 -2.32 -12.86
N ARG A 39 -2.87 -2.30 -13.31
CA ARG A 39 -3.27 -1.80 -14.63
C ARG A 39 -3.26 -0.28 -14.67
N GLN A 40 -3.38 0.30 -15.87
CA GLN A 40 -3.47 1.75 -16.07
C GLN A 40 -4.68 2.38 -15.35
N ASP A 41 -5.79 1.65 -15.22
CA ASP A 41 -6.96 2.07 -14.45
C ASP A 41 -6.73 2.00 -12.93
N GLY A 42 -5.60 1.48 -12.47
CA GLY A 42 -5.23 1.30 -11.08
C GLY A 42 -5.66 -0.01 -10.44
N ARG A 43 -6.40 -0.88 -11.16
CA ARG A 43 -6.80 -2.19 -10.64
C ARG A 43 -5.56 -3.06 -10.39
N PRO A 44 -5.38 -3.64 -9.19
CA PRO A 44 -4.31 -4.60 -8.91
C PRO A 44 -4.38 -5.82 -9.84
N VAL A 45 -3.22 -6.33 -10.26
CA VAL A 45 -3.09 -7.53 -11.11
C VAL A 45 -2.51 -8.67 -10.30
N ASP A 46 -1.35 -8.45 -9.69
CA ASP A 46 -0.63 -9.45 -8.91
C ASP A 46 0.29 -8.76 -7.91
N GLY A 47 0.84 -9.55 -7.00
CA GLY A 47 1.88 -9.08 -6.12
C GLY A 47 2.54 -10.20 -5.32
N PHE A 48 3.63 -9.81 -4.69
CA PHE A 48 4.45 -10.65 -3.84
C PHE A 48 4.82 -9.87 -2.58
N LEU A 49 4.80 -10.54 -1.44
CA LEU A 49 5.25 -9.99 -0.18
C LEU A 49 6.12 -11.03 0.52
N ARG A 50 7.25 -10.57 1.04
CA ARG A 50 8.10 -11.34 1.95
C ARG A 50 8.32 -10.53 3.21
N LEU A 51 8.04 -11.15 4.35
CA LEU A 51 8.20 -10.54 5.66
C LEU A 51 9.24 -11.31 6.46
N GLN A 52 10.22 -10.59 6.99
CA GLN A 52 11.24 -11.11 7.91
C GLN A 52 11.27 -10.24 9.16
N ALA A 53 11.66 -10.82 10.28
CA ALA A 53 12.00 -10.10 11.49
C ALA A 53 13.33 -10.65 12.01
N ALA A 54 14.27 -9.75 12.34
CA ALA A 54 15.61 -10.11 12.75
C ALA A 54 16.27 -11.08 11.75
N ASP A 55 16.57 -12.31 12.17
CA ASP A 55 17.26 -13.35 11.40
C ASP A 55 16.35 -14.47 10.90
N TYR A 56 15.02 -14.32 10.98
CA TYR A 56 14.07 -15.35 10.55
C TYR A 56 12.98 -14.86 9.59
N LEU A 57 12.54 -15.78 8.72
CA LEU A 57 11.45 -15.57 7.78
C LEU A 57 10.11 -15.76 8.50
N ILE A 58 9.30 -14.71 8.56
CA ILE A 58 7.90 -14.81 9.05
C ILE A 58 7.05 -15.52 8.01
N GLY A 59 7.15 -15.08 6.75
CA GLY A 59 6.46 -15.73 5.65
C GLY A 59 6.59 -15.02 4.32
N VAL A 60 6.01 -15.68 3.32
CA VAL A 60 5.87 -15.19 1.96
C VAL A 60 4.41 -15.28 1.54
N LEU A 61 3.95 -14.32 0.75
CA LEU A 61 2.65 -14.34 0.11
C LEU A 61 2.80 -13.95 -1.34
N LYS A 62 2.05 -14.62 -2.20
CA LYS A 62 1.78 -14.19 -3.56
C LYS A 62 0.28 -14.12 -3.76
N PHE A 63 -0.16 -13.18 -4.58
CA PHE A 63 -1.55 -13.12 -4.99
C PHE A 63 -1.69 -12.78 -6.47
N THR A 64 -2.84 -13.13 -7.02
CA THR A 64 -3.23 -12.78 -8.39
C THR A 64 -4.71 -12.45 -8.41
N VAL A 65 -5.07 -11.43 -9.19
CA VAL A 65 -6.44 -10.98 -9.39
C VAL A 65 -6.92 -11.48 -10.74
N HIS A 66 -7.97 -12.30 -10.74
CA HIS A 66 -8.64 -12.81 -11.93
C HIS A 66 -10.08 -12.32 -11.94
N ASP A 67 -10.42 -11.39 -12.83
CA ASP A 67 -11.78 -10.83 -12.95
C ASP A 67 -12.37 -10.41 -11.58
N GLU A 68 -13.24 -11.25 -11.00
CA GLU A 68 -13.89 -11.07 -9.70
C GLU A 68 -13.29 -11.90 -8.55
N SER A 69 -12.12 -12.53 -8.72
CA SER A 69 -11.43 -13.24 -7.64
C SER A 69 -10.02 -12.71 -7.36
N LEU A 70 -9.62 -12.84 -6.09
CA LEU A 70 -8.28 -12.65 -5.57
C LEU A 70 -7.80 -14.00 -5.03
N GLU A 71 -6.90 -14.62 -5.77
CA GLU A 71 -6.25 -15.87 -5.41
C GLU A 71 -4.98 -15.56 -4.62
N ILE A 72 -4.82 -16.20 -3.47
CA ILE A 72 -3.74 -15.95 -2.52
C ILE A 72 -3.11 -17.28 -2.16
N SER A 73 -1.78 -17.32 -2.18
CA SER A 73 -0.99 -18.41 -1.64
C SER A 73 0.06 -17.83 -0.72
N ALA A 74 0.07 -18.27 0.53
CA ALA A 74 1.00 -17.83 1.54
C ALA A 74 1.65 -19.02 2.24
N SER A 75 2.89 -18.86 2.69
CA SER A 75 3.55 -19.82 3.57
C SER A 75 4.38 -19.12 4.64
N GLY A 76 4.40 -19.70 5.83
CA GLY A 76 5.14 -19.17 6.96
C GLY A 76 5.31 -20.22 8.05
N GLN A 77 6.33 -20.06 8.89
CA GLN A 77 6.67 -21.06 9.91
C GLN A 77 5.53 -21.27 10.93
N ALA A 78 4.82 -20.20 11.29
CA ALA A 78 3.78 -20.23 12.32
C ALA A 78 2.43 -20.81 11.84
N PHE A 79 2.14 -20.74 10.53
CA PHE A 79 0.82 -21.11 9.98
C PHE A 79 0.88 -22.12 8.82
N GLY A 80 2.08 -22.60 8.46
CA GLY A 80 2.26 -23.55 7.36
C GLY A 80 1.94 -22.94 5.99
N SER A 81 1.32 -23.71 5.11
CA SER A 81 0.88 -23.26 3.79
C SER A 81 -0.61 -22.98 3.77
N VAL A 82 -1.00 -21.81 3.27
CA VAL A 82 -2.38 -21.36 3.14
C VAL A 82 -2.67 -21.03 1.68
N SER A 83 -3.83 -21.45 1.20
CA SER A 83 -4.39 -21.02 -0.08
C SER A 83 -5.79 -20.49 0.15
N GLN A 84 -6.09 -19.31 -0.39
CA GLN A 84 -7.37 -18.64 -0.23
C GLN A 84 -7.81 -18.03 -1.55
N SER A 85 -9.10 -18.19 -1.87
CA SER A 85 -9.76 -17.45 -2.93
C SER A 85 -10.79 -16.52 -2.30
N LEU A 86 -10.77 -15.24 -2.70
CA LEU A 86 -11.72 -14.24 -2.24
C LEU A 86 -12.45 -13.61 -3.42
N LYS A 87 -13.75 -13.37 -3.28
CA LYS A 87 -14.45 -12.51 -4.22
C LYS A 87 -13.98 -11.06 -4.05
N VAL A 88 -13.57 -10.44 -5.15
CA VAL A 88 -13.23 -9.01 -5.20
C VAL A 88 -14.34 -8.16 -5.76
N ALA A 89 -14.31 -6.87 -5.42
CA ALA A 89 -15.21 -5.91 -6.01
C ALA A 89 -15.01 -5.88 -7.54
N PRO A 90 -16.08 -5.84 -8.34
CA PRO A 90 -15.97 -5.71 -9.80
C PRO A 90 -15.36 -4.35 -10.19
N GLY A 91 -15.54 -3.32 -9.35
CA GLY A 91 -14.93 -2.00 -9.52
C GLY A 91 -13.57 -1.85 -8.82
N ALA A 92 -13.15 -0.61 -8.62
CA ALA A 92 -11.89 -0.27 -7.99
C ALA A 92 -11.78 -0.79 -6.54
N PHE A 93 -10.63 -1.41 -6.24
CA PHE A 93 -10.23 -1.80 -4.89
C PHE A 93 -8.71 -1.65 -4.74
N SER A 94 -8.24 -1.62 -3.51
CA SER A 94 -6.82 -1.47 -3.20
C SER A 94 -6.28 -2.67 -2.42
N ILE A 95 -4.99 -2.94 -2.57
CA ILE A 95 -4.25 -3.91 -1.74
C ILE A 95 -3.43 -3.12 -0.71
N LEU A 96 -3.48 -3.51 0.56
CA LEU A 96 -2.61 -2.96 1.60
C LEU A 96 -1.45 -3.90 1.87
N THR A 97 -0.25 -3.48 1.47
CA THR A 97 1.00 -4.22 1.61
C THR A 97 1.85 -3.79 2.81
N GLN A 98 1.46 -2.71 3.50
CA GLN A 98 2.26 -2.06 4.56
C GLN A 98 3.61 -1.50 4.09
N SER A 99 3.88 -1.45 2.77
CA SER A 99 4.95 -0.63 2.18
C SER A 99 4.45 0.79 1.99
N MET A 100 5.24 1.79 2.38
CA MET A 100 4.82 3.18 2.38
C MET A 100 4.56 3.68 0.96
N MET A 101 5.49 3.45 0.04
CA MET A 101 5.33 3.89 -1.34
C MET A 101 4.12 3.22 -2.00
N LEU A 102 3.86 1.94 -1.72
CA LEU A 102 2.66 1.25 -2.18
C LEU A 102 1.36 1.78 -1.56
N GLN A 103 1.40 2.42 -0.38
CA GLN A 103 0.22 3.10 0.17
C GLN A 103 -0.24 4.26 -0.71
N GLY A 104 0.66 4.93 -1.44
CA GLY A 104 0.30 5.96 -2.41
C GLY A 104 -0.64 5.45 -3.51
N TRP A 105 -0.55 4.18 -3.89
CA TRP A 105 -1.44 3.57 -4.88
C TRP A 105 -2.83 3.25 -4.35
N THR A 106 -3.04 3.30 -3.04
CA THR A 106 -4.37 3.02 -2.48
C THR A 106 -5.40 4.07 -2.86
N VAL A 107 -4.95 5.30 -3.20
CA VAL A 107 -5.79 6.42 -3.67
C VAL A 107 -5.83 6.54 -5.19
N PHE A 108 -5.22 5.62 -5.94
CA PHE A 108 -5.06 5.72 -7.39
C PHE A 108 -6.38 5.85 -8.15
N ASN A 109 -7.36 5.03 -7.77
CA ASN A 109 -8.69 4.99 -8.38
C ASN A 109 -9.71 5.92 -7.71
N TYR A 110 -9.25 6.96 -7.01
CA TYR A 110 -10.17 7.95 -6.45
C TYR A 110 -10.90 8.68 -7.59
N ASP A 111 -12.22 8.64 -7.58
CA ASP A 111 -13.04 9.27 -8.62
C ASP A 111 -13.29 10.75 -8.30
N ARG A 112 -12.53 11.66 -8.92
CA ARG A 112 -12.65 13.10 -8.69
C ARG A 112 -13.99 13.70 -9.15
N GLN A 113 -14.81 12.98 -9.92
CA GLN A 113 -16.11 13.49 -10.38
C GLN A 113 -17.23 13.28 -9.34
N LYS A 114 -16.95 12.54 -8.26
CA LYS A 114 -17.87 12.40 -7.13
C LYS A 114 -17.58 13.51 -6.14
N ASP A 115 -18.63 14.25 -5.80
CA ASP A 115 -18.55 15.41 -4.90
C ASP A 115 -18.41 15.03 -3.41
N ASP A 116 -18.45 13.74 -3.08
CA ASP A 116 -18.43 13.22 -1.70
C ASP A 116 -17.24 12.28 -1.42
N ASP A 117 -16.95 12.12 -0.12
CA ASP A 117 -16.06 11.09 0.43
C ASP A 117 -16.39 9.69 -0.13
N GLN A 118 -15.36 8.92 -0.46
CA GLN A 118 -15.54 7.60 -1.08
C GLN A 118 -15.27 6.48 -0.10
N LEU A 119 -16.30 5.68 0.21
CA LEU A 119 -16.13 4.42 0.91
C LEU A 119 -15.60 3.35 -0.06
N ARG A 120 -14.36 2.91 0.16
CA ARG A 120 -13.63 2.05 -0.79
C ARG A 120 -13.19 0.73 -0.14
N PRO A 121 -13.22 -0.39 -0.89
CA PRO A 121 -12.76 -1.70 -0.43
C PRO A 121 -11.24 -1.84 -0.52
N PHE A 122 -10.63 -2.31 0.56
CA PHE A 122 -9.20 -2.57 0.69
C PHE A 122 -9.02 -4.01 1.16
N TYR A 123 -8.11 -4.76 0.53
CA TYR A 123 -7.72 -6.08 0.99
C TYR A 123 -6.38 -5.96 1.71
N SER A 124 -6.40 -6.13 3.03
CA SER A 124 -5.19 -6.11 3.87
C SER A 124 -4.68 -7.51 4.11
N PHE A 125 -3.39 -7.73 3.87
CA PHE A 125 -2.71 -8.99 4.20
C PHE A 125 -2.10 -8.99 5.61
N PHE A 126 -2.29 -7.91 6.38
CA PHE A 126 -1.72 -7.76 7.72
C PHE A 126 -2.79 -7.35 8.73
N HIS A 127 -2.69 -7.91 9.93
CA HIS A 127 -3.52 -7.54 11.08
C HIS A 127 -2.65 -6.94 12.18
N PRO A 128 -2.78 -5.64 12.52
CA PRO A 128 -1.92 -5.01 13.52
C PRO A 128 -2.11 -5.56 14.94
N SER A 129 -3.26 -6.18 15.25
CA SER A 129 -3.53 -6.72 16.59
C SER A 129 -3.20 -8.21 16.76
N ARG A 130 -2.53 -8.83 15.78
CA ARG A 130 -2.11 -10.22 15.92
C ARG A 130 -0.60 -10.31 15.70
N ASP A 131 0.13 -10.45 16.81
CA ASP A 131 1.53 -10.90 16.82
C ASP A 131 1.70 -12.35 16.31
N ASP A 132 0.65 -12.98 15.74
CA ASP A 132 0.66 -14.36 15.26
C ASP A 132 1.23 -14.52 13.84
N GLY A 133 1.59 -13.42 13.17
CA GLY A 133 2.09 -13.46 11.81
C GLY A 133 1.05 -13.90 10.78
N SER A 134 -0.26 -13.74 11.04
CA SER A 134 -1.31 -14.12 10.10
C SER A 134 -1.26 -13.28 8.82
N ILE A 135 -0.99 -13.96 7.70
CA ILE A 135 -0.99 -13.39 6.35
C ILE A 135 -2.31 -13.73 5.62
N ILE A 136 -3.44 -13.55 6.29
CA ILE A 136 -4.77 -13.79 5.71
C ILE A 136 -5.34 -12.46 5.22
N ALA A 137 -5.77 -12.44 3.96
CA ALA A 137 -6.43 -11.28 3.39
C ALA A 137 -7.77 -11.02 4.08
N LYS A 138 -7.95 -9.80 4.58
CA LYS A 138 -9.22 -9.31 5.10
C LYS A 138 -9.69 -8.12 4.28
N LEU A 139 -10.97 -8.16 3.91
CA LEU A 139 -11.65 -6.99 3.38
C LEU A 139 -11.89 -6.00 4.51
N VAL A 140 -11.35 -4.80 4.36
CA VAL A 140 -11.62 -3.63 5.20
C VAL A 140 -12.13 -2.51 4.30
N ARG A 141 -12.86 -1.55 4.89
CA ARG A 141 -13.34 -0.38 4.16
C ARG A 141 -12.73 0.87 4.77
N TYR A 142 -12.25 1.74 3.89
CA TYR A 142 -11.77 3.07 4.24
C TYR A 142 -12.67 4.10 3.59
N ARG A 143 -13.01 5.12 4.36
CA ARG A 143 -13.50 6.37 3.81
C ARG A 143 -12.28 7.17 3.35
N VAL A 144 -12.26 7.52 2.07
CA VAL A 144 -11.18 8.29 1.45
C VAL A 144 -11.72 9.67 1.13
N CYS A 145 -11.09 10.70 1.67
CA CYS A 145 -11.45 12.10 1.47
C CYS A 145 -10.34 12.79 0.66
N LEU A 146 -10.70 13.49 -0.41
CA LEU A 146 -9.78 14.33 -1.16
C LEU A 146 -9.70 15.72 -0.50
N LEU A 147 -8.49 16.23 -0.33
CA LEU A 147 -8.25 17.61 0.10
C LEU A 147 -7.79 18.48 -1.08
N PRO A 148 -7.87 19.81 -0.98
CA PRO A 148 -7.35 20.71 -2.01
C PRO A 148 -5.87 20.44 -2.31
N ASP A 149 -5.51 20.51 -3.58
CA ASP A 149 -4.12 20.41 -4.01
C ASP A 149 -3.28 21.53 -3.38
N GLU A 150 -2.04 21.21 -3.00
CA GLU A 150 -1.10 22.16 -2.40
C GLU A 150 0.33 21.96 -2.91
N GLU A 151 1.18 22.95 -2.67
CA GLU A 151 2.62 22.79 -2.87
C GLU A 151 3.23 22.18 -1.61
N MET A 152 3.97 21.09 -1.78
CA MET A 152 4.60 20.37 -0.69
C MET A 152 6.12 20.33 -0.89
N ASN A 153 6.84 20.63 0.19
CA ASN A 153 8.29 20.50 0.27
C ASN A 153 8.64 19.27 1.09
N VAL A 154 9.40 18.36 0.50
CA VAL A 154 9.99 17.17 1.15
C VAL A 154 11.49 17.14 0.83
N PRO A 155 12.31 16.31 1.50
CA PRO A 155 13.75 16.32 1.22
C PRO A 155 14.10 15.97 -0.25
N ALA A 156 13.26 15.21 -0.95
CA ALA A 156 13.42 14.94 -2.38
C ALA A 156 13.12 16.13 -3.31
N GLY A 157 12.56 17.23 -2.81
CA GLY A 157 12.24 18.44 -3.57
C GLY A 157 10.84 19.00 -3.31
N THR A 158 10.42 19.90 -4.20
CA THR A 158 9.12 20.57 -4.16
C THR A 158 8.18 19.99 -5.21
N PHE A 159 6.94 19.68 -4.82
CA PHE A 159 5.97 19.01 -5.67
C PHE A 159 4.58 19.64 -5.54
N LYS A 160 3.81 19.59 -6.63
CA LYS A 160 2.34 19.74 -6.55
C LYS A 160 1.77 18.44 -5.98
N ALA A 161 1.30 18.51 -4.75
CA ALA A 161 0.77 17.39 -4.01
C ALA A 161 -0.77 17.41 -4.03
N THR A 162 -1.35 16.23 -4.09
CA THR A 162 -2.76 16.00 -3.82
C THR A 162 -2.87 15.28 -2.48
N PRO A 163 -3.40 15.93 -1.43
CA PRO A 163 -3.57 15.30 -0.13
C PRO A 163 -4.86 14.48 -0.06
N PHE A 164 -4.80 13.36 0.66
CA PHE A 164 -5.93 12.49 0.96
C PHE A 164 -5.95 12.15 2.44
N VAL A 165 -7.15 12.02 3.01
CA VAL A 165 -7.37 11.45 4.34
C VAL A 165 -8.01 10.07 4.18
N LEU A 166 -7.45 9.07 4.85
CA LEU A 166 -7.97 7.72 4.91
C LEU A 166 -8.39 7.42 6.34
N ASP A 167 -9.69 7.19 6.50
CA ASP A 167 -10.32 6.86 7.78
C ASP A 167 -10.90 5.44 7.71
N GLN A 168 -10.39 4.55 8.57
CA GLN A 168 -10.88 3.18 8.63
C GLN A 168 -12.22 3.13 9.35
N THR A 169 -13.32 3.11 8.60
CA THR A 169 -14.68 3.23 9.14
C THR A 169 -15.07 2.17 10.17
N ALA A 170 -14.34 1.05 10.26
CA ALA A 170 -14.59 -0.05 11.20
C ALA A 170 -13.76 0.06 12.49
N PHE A 171 -12.68 0.86 12.51
CA PHE A 171 -11.84 1.09 13.67
C PHE A 171 -11.80 2.59 13.91
N GLN A 172 -12.74 3.09 14.72
CA GLN A 172 -12.77 4.49 15.15
C GLN A 172 -11.38 4.93 15.60
N GLY A 173 -10.72 5.80 14.83
CA GLY A 173 -9.59 6.58 15.29
C GLY A 173 -8.27 6.45 14.55
N VAL A 174 -8.06 5.49 13.63
CA VAL A 174 -6.82 5.46 12.82
C VAL A 174 -7.00 6.28 11.55
N GLU A 175 -6.61 7.55 11.64
CA GLU A 175 -6.52 8.46 10.51
C GLU A 175 -5.11 8.43 9.92
N ALA A 176 -5.02 8.19 8.62
CA ALA A 176 -3.78 8.33 7.87
C ALA A 176 -3.94 9.41 6.79
N LYS A 177 -2.97 10.33 6.70
CA LYS A 177 -2.97 11.41 5.72
C LYS A 177 -1.84 11.20 4.73
N TYR A 178 -2.18 11.13 3.44
CA TYR A 178 -1.24 10.89 2.36
C TYR A 178 -1.13 12.10 1.47
N TRP A 179 0.09 12.43 1.07
CA TRP A 179 0.34 13.40 0.01
C TRP A 179 0.97 12.67 -1.14
N VAL A 180 0.32 12.74 -2.31
CA VAL A 180 0.79 12.05 -3.51
C VAL A 180 1.03 13.02 -4.65
N ALA A 181 1.97 12.71 -5.55
CA ALA A 181 2.23 13.48 -6.74
C ALA A 181 2.16 12.66 -8.02
N GLY A 182 1.84 13.35 -9.12
CA GLY A 182 1.91 12.83 -10.48
C GLY A 182 0.83 11.78 -10.83
N GLY A 183 0.94 11.28 -12.07
CA GLY A 183 0.06 10.23 -12.59
C GLY A 183 0.17 8.94 -11.76
N ASP A 184 1.39 8.57 -11.38
CA ASP A 184 1.71 7.34 -10.66
C ASP A 184 1.42 7.36 -9.15
N LYS A 185 0.95 8.50 -8.62
CA LYS A 185 0.63 8.68 -7.19
C LYS A 185 1.81 8.32 -6.30
N ILE A 186 2.97 8.89 -6.61
CA ILE A 186 4.18 8.76 -5.79
C ILE A 186 3.90 9.38 -4.43
N LEU A 187 4.08 8.62 -3.36
CA LEU A 187 3.88 9.09 -2.00
C LEU A 187 5.02 10.04 -1.60
N LEU A 188 4.67 11.28 -1.31
CA LEU A 188 5.59 12.32 -0.86
C LEU A 188 5.72 12.33 0.66
N ARG A 189 4.59 12.23 1.35
CA ARG A 189 4.50 12.25 2.81
C ARG A 189 3.32 11.38 3.26
N CYS A 190 3.51 10.69 4.37
CA CYS A 190 2.45 9.99 5.08
C CYS A 190 2.53 10.35 6.57
N GLU A 191 1.39 10.69 7.14
CA GLU A 191 1.22 10.89 8.57
C GLU A 191 0.22 9.86 9.10
N ILE A 192 0.57 9.16 10.18
CA ILE A 192 -0.30 8.20 10.84
C ILE A 192 -0.61 8.75 12.23
N GLY A 193 -1.77 9.38 12.37
CA GLY A 193 -2.10 10.20 13.55
C GLY A 193 -2.08 9.43 14.87
N THR A 194 -2.46 8.14 14.85
CA THR A 194 -2.48 7.31 16.06
C THR A 194 -1.12 6.85 16.54
N LEU A 195 -0.09 6.91 15.69
CA LEU A 195 1.24 6.40 16.00
C LEU A 195 2.28 7.51 16.18
N ASP A 196 1.89 8.77 15.94
CA ASP A 196 2.82 9.92 15.87
C ASP A 196 3.99 9.63 14.90
N GLU A 197 3.66 8.98 13.77
CA GLU A 197 4.63 8.60 12.75
C GLU A 197 4.47 9.44 11.49
N THR A 198 5.62 9.91 10.98
CA THR A 198 5.72 10.62 9.71
C THR A 198 6.77 9.96 8.82
N TYR A 199 6.41 9.75 7.56
CA TYR A 199 7.29 9.25 6.51
C TYR A 199 7.38 10.30 5.41
N GLU A 200 8.59 10.58 4.92
CA GLU A 200 8.82 11.57 3.86
C GLU A 200 9.72 11.00 2.76
N LEU A 201 9.44 11.41 1.52
CA LEU A 201 10.24 11.05 0.37
C LEU A 201 11.58 11.79 0.42
N ILE A 202 12.66 11.03 0.62
CA ILE A 202 14.00 11.58 0.78
C ILE A 202 14.75 11.76 -0.54
N ALA A 203 14.53 10.86 -1.49
CA ALA A 203 15.15 10.88 -2.80
C ALA A 203 14.22 10.23 -3.81
N TRP A 204 14.25 10.76 -5.04
CA TRP A 204 13.57 10.16 -6.17
C TRP A 204 14.46 10.25 -7.40
N THR A 205 14.82 9.10 -7.94
CA THR A 205 15.52 9.01 -9.22
C THR A 205 14.57 8.43 -10.25
N ARG A 206 14.50 9.07 -11.41
CA ARG A 206 13.79 8.54 -12.58
C ARG A 206 14.83 8.02 -13.55
N GLU A 207 14.92 6.70 -13.68
CA GLU A 207 15.67 6.11 -14.79
C GLU A 207 14.87 6.36 -16.08
N LEU A 208 15.52 6.99 -17.06
CA LEU A 208 14.96 7.35 -18.37
C LEU A 208 15.13 6.19 -19.36
#